data_AF-A0A2D4HRA9-F1
#
_entry.id   AF-A0A2D4HRA9-F1
#
_cell.length_a   1.000
_cell.length_b   1.000
_cell.length_c   1.000
_cell.angle_alpha   90.00
_cell.angle_beta   90.00
_cell.angle_gamma   90.00
#
_symmetry.space_group_name_H-M   'P 1'
#
loop_
_entity.id
_entity.type
_entity.pdbx_description
1 polymer ?
#
loop_
_entity_poly.entity_id
_entity_poly.type
_entity_poly.pdbx_seq_one_letter_code
_entity_poly.pdbx_strand_id
1 'polypeptide(L)'
;MASKRSPRDNSRSSEKLELELSNLTADVLELLLEFVYTGSLVIDSANAKTLLEAASKFQFHTFCKVCVSFLEKQLTASNCLGILAMAEAMQCSELYNMAKAYALQIFPEVANQEEILNISKDDVISYMSNDSLNTKTEELVYETVIKWIKKDPSVRAQVRI
;
A
#
# COMPACT_ATOMS: atom_id res chain seq x y z
N MET A 1 39.79 8.10 64.17
CA MET A 1 40.16 9.00 63.04
C MET A 1 40.88 8.14 62.01
N ALA A 2 40.54 8.03 60.72
CA ALA A 2 39.46 8.57 59.91
C ALA A 2 39.16 7.55 58.80
N SER A 3 37.91 7.58 58.36
CA SER A 3 37.29 6.79 57.29
C SER A 3 37.98 7.02 55.94
N LYS A 4 38.19 5.94 55.16
CA LYS A 4 38.17 6.02 53.69
C LYS A 4 37.28 4.92 53.15
N ARG A 5 35.98 5.24 53.07
CA ARG A 5 35.05 4.56 52.15
C ARG A 5 35.52 4.88 50.73
N SER A 6 35.89 3.87 49.96
CA SER A 6 35.95 3.99 48.50
C SER A 6 34.51 4.08 47.98
N PRO A 7 34.16 5.01 47.07
CA PRO A 7 32.83 5.04 46.49
C PRO A 7 32.64 3.82 45.61
N ARG A 8 31.47 3.19 45.74
CA ARG A 8 30.93 2.26 44.76
C ARG A 8 30.90 2.97 43.40
N ASP A 9 31.75 2.56 42.47
CA ASP A 9 31.47 2.80 41.06
C ASP A 9 30.42 1.76 40.64
N ASN A 10 29.16 2.16 40.72
CA ASN A 10 28.05 1.48 40.08
C ASN A 10 27.62 2.33 38.88
N SER A 11 28.53 2.61 37.96
CA SER A 11 28.17 3.03 36.61
C SER A 11 27.87 1.77 35.77
N ARG A 12 26.68 1.19 36.00
CA ARG A 12 26.01 0.47 34.91
C ARG A 12 25.57 1.54 33.94
N SER A 13 26.43 1.91 33.01
CA SER A 13 26.04 2.67 31.83
C SER A 13 25.00 1.83 31.10
N SER A 14 23.73 2.19 31.24
CA SER A 14 22.68 1.66 30.37
C SER A 14 23.11 1.94 28.94
N GLU A 15 23.53 0.90 28.21
CA GLU A 15 23.89 1.03 26.81
C GLU A 15 22.67 1.60 26.07
N LYS A 16 22.79 2.85 25.64
CA LYS A 16 21.72 3.56 24.98
C LYS A 16 21.62 2.98 23.56
N LEU A 17 20.61 2.13 23.34
CA LEU A 17 20.27 1.61 22.02
C LEU A 17 19.59 2.74 21.23
N GLU A 18 20.37 3.47 20.45
CA GLU A 18 19.86 4.44 19.49
C GLU A 18 19.57 3.70 18.18
N LEU A 19 18.31 3.79 17.72
CA LEU A 19 17.84 3.19 16.48
C LEU A 19 17.42 4.32 15.52
N GLU A 20 18.09 4.41 14.37
CA GLU A 20 17.70 5.33 13.31
C GLU A 20 16.75 4.64 12.32
N LEU A 21 15.53 5.15 12.21
CA LEU A 21 14.52 4.68 11.28
C LEU A 21 14.33 5.73 10.16
N SER A 22 15.25 5.74 9.20
CA SER A 22 15.30 6.74 8.12
C SER A 22 14.17 6.67 7.08
N ASN A 23 13.34 5.62 7.12
CA ASN A 23 12.29 5.38 6.13
C ASN A 23 10.88 5.43 6.71
N LEU A 24 10.70 6.13 7.82
CA LEU A 24 9.42 6.19 8.50
C LEU A 24 9.21 7.61 9.05
N THR A 25 8.02 8.15 8.84
CA THR A 25 7.66 9.46 9.37
C THR A 25 7.37 9.34 10.87
N ALA A 26 7.68 10.39 11.63
CA ALA A 26 7.44 10.41 13.07
C ALA A 26 5.97 10.09 13.42
N ASP A 27 5.04 10.65 12.64
CA ASP A 27 3.60 10.45 12.80
C ASP A 27 3.18 8.98 12.69
N VAL A 28 3.76 8.23 11.74
CA VAL A 28 3.47 6.81 11.57
C VAL A 28 4.07 5.99 12.72
N LEU A 29 5.25 6.38 13.23
CA LEU A 29 5.84 5.71 14.40
C LEU A 29 4.99 5.90 15.63
N GLU A 30 4.50 7.12 15.84
CA GLU A 30 3.65 7.48 16.96
C GLU A 30 2.36 6.67 16.94
N LEU A 31 1.70 6.56 15.79
CA LEU A 31 0.50 5.72 15.63
C LEU A 31 0.77 4.24 15.88
N LEU A 32 1.92 3.72 15.41
CA LEU A 32 2.32 2.33 15.68
C LEU A 32 2.57 2.10 17.17
N LEU A 33 3.25 3.02 17.85
CA LEU A 33 3.50 2.93 19.28
C LEU A 33 2.22 3.08 20.09
N GLU A 34 1.37 4.03 19.74
CA GLU A 34 0.07 4.23 20.37
C GLU A 34 -0.77 2.95 20.29
N PHE A 35 -0.79 2.27 19.13
CA PHE A 35 -1.44 0.97 19.00
C PHE A 35 -0.80 -0.11 19.89
N VAL A 36 0.53 -0.19 19.96
CA VAL A 36 1.22 -1.17 20.82
C VAL A 36 0.91 -0.95 22.30
N TYR A 37 0.79 0.30 22.73
CA TYR A 37 0.54 0.64 24.14
C TYR A 37 -0.94 0.67 24.53
N THR A 38 -1.84 1.04 23.62
CA THR A 38 -3.28 1.22 23.92
C THR A 38 -4.18 0.15 23.31
N GLY A 39 -3.71 -0.56 22.28
CA GLY A 39 -4.51 -1.48 21.48
C GLY A 39 -5.52 -0.79 20.54
N SER A 40 -5.49 0.54 20.45
CA SER A 40 -6.39 1.35 19.62
C SER A 40 -5.62 2.10 18.55
N LEU A 41 -6.21 2.25 17.37
CA LEU A 41 -5.62 2.93 16.23
C LEU A 41 -6.70 3.61 15.41
N VAL A 42 -6.48 4.88 15.05
CA VAL A 42 -7.35 5.62 14.15
C VAL A 42 -6.78 5.58 12.74
N ILE A 43 -7.44 4.82 11.86
CA ILE A 43 -7.10 4.74 10.43
C ILE A 43 -8.06 5.62 9.63
N ASP A 44 -7.52 6.41 8.72
CA ASP A 44 -8.24 7.20 7.72
C ASP A 44 -7.70 6.91 6.30
N SER A 45 -8.36 7.45 5.27
CA SER A 45 -7.96 7.20 3.88
C SER A 45 -6.62 7.83 3.48
N ALA A 46 -6.16 8.86 4.21
CA ALA A 46 -4.90 9.54 3.95
C ALA A 46 -3.71 8.78 4.57
N ASN A 47 -3.90 8.21 5.75
CA ASN A 47 -2.88 7.50 6.52
C ASN A 47 -2.86 5.99 6.24
N ALA A 48 -3.96 5.39 5.77
CA ALA A 48 -4.06 3.94 5.58
C ALA A 48 -2.94 3.36 4.71
N LYS A 49 -2.56 4.08 3.64
CA LYS A 49 -1.50 3.64 2.73
C LYS A 49 -0.13 3.66 3.40
N THR A 50 0.25 4.78 4.01
CA THR A 50 1.53 4.95 4.71
C THR A 50 1.65 4.04 5.93
N LEU A 51 0.54 3.85 6.64
CA LEU A 51 0.43 2.95 7.78
C LEU A 51 0.63 1.49 7.36
N LEU A 52 -0.03 1.08 6.27
CA LEU A 52 0.12 -0.26 5.74
C LEU A 52 1.58 -0.49 5.30
N GLU A 53 2.16 0.40 4.49
CA GLU A 53 3.55 0.32 4.03
C GLU A 53 4.55 0.15 5.17
N ALA A 54 4.42 0.99 6.21
CA ALA A 54 5.23 0.85 7.42
C ALA A 54 5.02 -0.50 8.10
N ALA A 55 3.77 -0.90 8.32
CA ALA A 55 3.48 -2.18 8.97
C ALA A 55 4.07 -3.38 8.23
N SER A 56 4.02 -3.40 6.89
CA SER A 56 4.65 -4.45 6.10
C SER A 56 6.18 -4.43 6.23
N LYS A 57 6.78 -3.24 6.17
CA LYS A 57 8.23 -3.06 6.30
C LYS A 57 8.76 -3.52 7.66
N PHE A 58 8.03 -3.23 8.74
CA PHE A 58 8.38 -3.64 10.10
C PHE A 58 7.84 -5.02 10.48
N GLN A 59 7.23 -5.75 9.53
CA GLN A 59 6.67 -7.08 9.75
C GLN A 59 5.64 -7.11 10.91
N PHE A 60 4.90 -6.02 11.07
CA PHE A 60 3.84 -5.90 12.07
C PHE A 60 2.54 -6.49 11.52
N HIS A 61 2.49 -7.82 11.48
CA HIS A 61 1.41 -8.60 10.87
C HIS A 61 0.00 -8.24 11.37
N THR A 62 -0.17 -8.02 12.67
CA THR A 62 -1.47 -7.62 13.24
C THR A 62 -1.96 -6.30 12.64
N PHE A 63 -1.05 -5.35 12.47
CA PHE A 63 -1.36 -4.04 11.94
C PHE A 63 -1.65 -4.09 10.43
N CYS A 64 -0.88 -4.88 9.68
CA CYS A 64 -1.17 -5.15 8.27
C CYS A 64 -2.60 -5.65 8.08
N LYS A 65 -3.07 -6.60 8.90
CA LYS A 65 -4.44 -7.14 8.81
C LYS A 65 -5.50 -6.07 9.05
N VAL A 66 -5.30 -5.19 10.03
CA VAL A 66 -6.25 -4.10 10.33
C VAL A 66 -6.31 -3.12 9.16
N CYS A 67 -5.15 -2.71 8.63
CA CYS A 67 -5.07 -1.83 7.47
C CYS A 67 -5.69 -2.46 6.21
N VAL A 68 -5.44 -3.75 5.95
CA VAL A 68 -6.03 -4.51 4.83
C VAL A 68 -7.56 -4.53 4.95
N SER A 69 -8.09 -4.85 6.14
CA SER A 69 -9.55 -4.86 6.36
C SER A 69 -10.19 -3.48 6.24
N PHE A 70 -9.46 -2.42 6.59
CA PHE A 70 -9.92 -1.05 6.36
C PHE A 70 -9.96 -0.70 4.87
N LEU A 71 -8.88 -1.01 4.13
CA LEU A 71 -8.76 -0.74 2.69
C LEU A 71 -9.77 -1.55 1.88
N GLU A 72 -10.06 -2.78 2.28
CA GLU A 72 -11.12 -3.61 1.71
C GLU A 72 -12.47 -2.88 1.72
N LYS A 73 -12.83 -2.27 2.84
CA LYS A 73 -14.10 -1.53 2.98
C LYS A 73 -14.12 -0.20 2.23
N GLN A 74 -12.96 0.31 1.84
CA GLN A 74 -12.79 1.57 1.13
C GLN A 74 -12.52 1.36 -0.37
N LEU A 75 -12.55 0.13 -0.88
CA LEU A 75 -12.38 -0.15 -2.31
C LEU A 75 -13.49 0.52 -3.12
N THR A 76 -13.09 1.32 -4.10
CA THR A 76 -13.94 2.02 -5.06
C THR A 76 -13.34 1.92 -6.46
N ALA A 77 -14.16 2.16 -7.49
CA ALA A 77 -13.70 2.14 -8.88
C ALA A 77 -12.53 3.10 -9.18
N SER A 78 -12.41 4.18 -8.41
CA SER A 78 -11.40 5.22 -8.59
C SER A 78 -10.11 5.01 -7.80
N ASN A 79 -10.06 3.98 -6.93
CA ASN A 79 -8.88 3.70 -6.10
C ASN A 79 -8.39 2.25 -6.18
N CYS A 80 -9.16 1.35 -6.79
CA CYS A 80 -8.88 -0.08 -6.77
C CYS A 80 -7.57 -0.43 -7.46
N LEU A 81 -7.18 0.33 -8.48
CA LEU A 81 -5.96 0.10 -9.24
C LEU A 81 -4.73 0.56 -8.47
N GLY A 82 -4.83 1.69 -7.77
CA GLY A 82 -3.79 2.15 -6.86
C GLY A 82 -3.61 1.21 -5.67
N ILE A 83 -4.70 0.67 -5.11
CA ILE A 83 -4.65 -0.33 -4.04
C ILE A 83 -4.03 -1.64 -4.55
N LEU A 84 -4.34 -2.06 -5.78
CA LEU A 84 -3.76 -3.25 -6.39
C LEU A 84 -2.23 -3.15 -6.52
N ALA A 85 -1.74 -2.05 -7.12
CA ALA A 85 -0.30 -1.82 -7.30
C ALA A 85 0.42 -1.70 -5.94
N MET A 86 -0.21 -1.06 -4.96
CA MET A 86 0.31 -1.00 -3.60
C MET A 86 0.38 -2.40 -2.97
N ALA A 87 -0.68 -3.21 -3.08
CA ALA A 87 -0.69 -4.56 -2.53
C ALA A 87 0.42 -5.46 -3.14
N GLU A 88 0.71 -5.27 -4.43
CA GLU A 88 1.81 -5.93 -5.12
C GLU A 88 3.19 -5.50 -4.59
N ALA A 89 3.44 -4.19 -4.48
CA ALA A 89 4.68 -3.64 -3.93
C ALA A 89 4.94 -4.14 -2.49
N MET A 90 3.86 -4.40 -1.76
CA MET A 90 3.85 -4.83 -0.38
C MET A 90 3.85 -6.35 -0.19
N GLN A 91 3.78 -7.12 -1.28
CA GLN A 91 3.66 -8.59 -1.28
C GLN A 91 2.47 -9.09 -0.44
N CYS A 92 1.39 -8.29 -0.39
CA CYS A 92 0.18 -8.63 0.34
C CYS A 92 -0.82 -9.34 -0.59
N SER A 93 -0.68 -10.66 -0.71
CA SER A 93 -1.48 -11.47 -1.65
C SER A 93 -2.99 -11.41 -1.38
N GLU A 94 -3.40 -11.27 -0.11
CA GLU A 94 -4.81 -11.19 0.28
C GLU A 94 -5.47 -9.92 -0.29
N LEU A 95 -4.86 -8.76 -0.03
CA LEU A 95 -5.33 -7.48 -0.56
C LEU A 95 -5.22 -7.43 -2.08
N TYR A 96 -4.15 -7.98 -2.66
CA TYR A 96 -3.95 -8.02 -4.11
C TYR A 96 -5.06 -8.80 -4.81
N ASN A 97 -5.35 -10.03 -4.37
CA ASN A 97 -6.37 -10.86 -4.98
C ASN A 97 -7.77 -10.22 -4.89
N MET A 98 -8.05 -9.59 -3.76
CA MET A 98 -9.32 -8.91 -3.52
C MET A 98 -9.48 -7.66 -4.39
N ALA A 99 -8.47 -6.78 -4.41
CA ALA A 99 -8.46 -5.60 -5.26
C ALA A 99 -8.55 -5.99 -6.75
N LYS A 100 -7.86 -7.07 -7.15
CA LYS A 100 -7.92 -7.61 -8.52
C LYS A 100 -9.31 -8.11 -8.87
N ALA A 101 -9.91 -8.94 -8.01
CA ALA A 101 -11.26 -9.45 -8.23
C ALA A 101 -12.29 -8.31 -8.32
N TYR A 102 -12.19 -7.32 -7.45
CA TYR A 102 -13.05 -6.14 -7.47
C TYR A 102 -12.87 -5.35 -8.77
N ALA A 103 -11.62 -5.01 -9.14
CA ALA A 103 -11.33 -4.30 -10.37
C ALA A 103 -11.86 -5.03 -11.61
N LEU A 104 -11.74 -6.36 -11.68
CA LEU A 104 -12.28 -7.16 -12.80
C LEU A 104 -13.82 -7.12 -12.86
N GLN A 105 -14.50 -7.15 -11.71
CA GLN A 105 -15.96 -7.11 -11.65
C GLN A 105 -16.57 -5.78 -12.06
N ILE A 106 -15.92 -4.66 -11.69
CA ILE A 106 -16.40 -3.31 -11.98
C ILE A 106 -15.61 -2.64 -13.11
N PHE A 107 -14.98 -3.43 -13.99
CA PHE A 107 -14.17 -2.92 -15.10
C PHE A 107 -14.84 -1.77 -15.89
N PRO A 108 -16.14 -1.80 -16.23
CA PRO A 108 -16.77 -0.70 -16.96
C PRO A 108 -16.74 0.64 -16.21
N GLU A 109 -16.78 0.61 -14.89
CA GLU A 109 -16.65 1.81 -14.07
C GLU A 109 -15.18 2.26 -14.00
N VAL A 110 -14.26 1.31 -13.83
CA VAL A 110 -12.82 1.54 -13.78
C VAL A 110 -12.29 2.15 -15.09
N ALA A 111 -12.77 1.67 -16.24
CA ALA A 111 -12.47 2.21 -17.57
C ALA A 111 -12.79 3.71 -17.72
N ASN A 112 -13.80 4.18 -16.99
CA ASN A 112 -14.21 5.58 -17.00
C ASN A 112 -13.34 6.45 -16.09
N GLN A 113 -12.68 5.87 -15.09
CA GLN A 113 -11.84 6.61 -14.14
C GLN A 113 -10.52 7.07 -14.76
N GLU A 114 -9.95 8.14 -14.20
CA GLU A 114 -8.63 8.62 -14.61
C GLU A 114 -7.50 7.75 -14.07
N GLU A 115 -7.74 6.98 -12.99
CA GLU A 115 -6.72 6.15 -12.35
C GLU A 115 -6.14 5.11 -13.31
N ILE A 116 -6.95 4.54 -14.21
CA ILE A 116 -6.48 3.58 -15.21
C ILE A 116 -5.38 4.17 -16.12
N LEU A 117 -5.41 5.49 -16.33
CA LEU A 117 -4.42 6.20 -17.15
C LEU A 117 -3.04 6.27 -16.49
N ASN A 118 -2.96 6.12 -15.17
CA ASN A 118 -1.73 6.23 -14.39
C ASN A 118 -1.05 4.88 -14.15
N ILE A 119 -1.66 3.78 -14.56
CA ILE A 119 -1.09 2.43 -14.42
C ILE A 119 0.08 2.22 -15.39
N SER A 120 1.04 1.38 -14.97
CA SER A 120 2.17 0.93 -15.79
C SER A 120 1.71 0.11 -17.02
N LYS A 121 2.58 -0.01 -18.03
CA LYS A 121 2.28 -0.80 -19.23
C LYS A 121 2.03 -2.27 -18.88
N ASP A 122 2.87 -2.86 -18.05
CA ASP A 122 2.84 -4.28 -17.74
C ASP A 122 1.58 -4.65 -16.94
N ASP A 123 1.18 -3.78 -16.01
CA ASP A 123 -0.03 -3.97 -15.21
C ASP A 123 -1.30 -3.81 -16.05
N VAL A 124 -1.35 -2.85 -16.97
CA VAL A 124 -2.49 -2.72 -17.91
C VAL A 124 -2.58 -3.95 -18.80
N ILE A 125 -1.47 -4.46 -19.34
CA ILE A 125 -1.48 -5.68 -20.14
C ILE A 125 -1.97 -6.87 -19.30
N SER A 126 -1.40 -7.08 -18.11
CA SER A 126 -1.80 -8.16 -17.19
C SER A 126 -3.28 -8.08 -16.80
N TYR A 127 -3.80 -6.86 -16.61
CA TYR A 127 -5.18 -6.62 -16.26
C TYR A 127 -6.13 -6.82 -17.45
N MET A 128 -5.74 -6.35 -18.65
CA MET A 128 -6.54 -6.45 -19.89
C MET A 128 -6.49 -7.85 -20.52
N SER A 129 -5.41 -8.60 -20.33
CA SER A 129 -5.25 -9.99 -20.78
C SER A 129 -5.99 -11.00 -19.88
N ASN A 130 -6.73 -10.54 -18.87
CA ASN A 130 -7.43 -11.41 -17.96
C ASN A 130 -8.84 -11.75 -18.48
N ASP A 131 -9.05 -13.01 -18.86
CA ASP A 131 -10.32 -13.51 -19.38
C ASP A 131 -11.51 -13.37 -18.41
N SER A 132 -11.26 -13.05 -17.14
CA SER A 132 -12.30 -12.83 -16.13
C SER A 132 -12.82 -11.39 -16.06
N LEU A 133 -12.44 -10.52 -17.00
CA LEU A 133 -12.96 -9.16 -17.10
C LEU A 133 -14.48 -9.18 -17.29
N ASN A 134 -15.21 -8.52 -16.37
CA ASN A 134 -16.65 -8.34 -16.51
C ASN A 134 -16.95 -7.22 -17.51
N THR A 135 -16.78 -7.53 -18.79
CA THR A 135 -17.11 -6.64 -19.89
C THR A 135 -18.23 -7.24 -20.73
N LYS A 136 -19.20 -6.40 -21.10
CA LYS A 136 -20.29 -6.80 -22.00
C LYS A 136 -19.85 -6.85 -23.46
N THR A 137 -18.78 -6.12 -23.82
CA THR A 137 -18.28 -5.98 -25.18
C THR A 137 -16.77 -5.74 -25.19
N GLU A 138 -16.06 -6.40 -26.10
CA GLU A 138 -14.62 -6.19 -26.32
C GLU A 138 -14.30 -4.74 -26.73
N GLU A 139 -15.29 -4.03 -27.28
CA GLU A 139 -15.23 -2.61 -27.62
C GLU A 139 -14.79 -1.73 -26.44
N LEU A 140 -15.31 -1.99 -25.23
CA LEU A 140 -14.95 -1.18 -24.06
C LEU A 140 -13.48 -1.36 -23.65
N VAL A 141 -12.96 -2.59 -23.78
CA VAL A 141 -11.53 -2.89 -23.54
C VAL A 141 -10.68 -2.12 -24.54
N TYR A 142 -11.05 -2.18 -25.82
CA TYR A 142 -10.35 -1.49 -26.89
C TYR A 142 -10.36 0.04 -26.71
N GLU A 143 -11.52 0.63 -26.40
CA GLU A 143 -11.64 2.06 -26.12
C GLU A 143 -10.78 2.50 -24.93
N THR A 144 -10.76 1.69 -23.87
CA THR A 144 -9.96 1.94 -22.66
C THR A 144 -8.47 1.93 -22.98
N VAL A 145 -8.00 0.95 -23.75
CA VAL A 145 -6.60 0.87 -24.20
C VAL A 145 -6.24 2.06 -25.08
N ILE A 146 -7.10 2.45 -26.01
CA ILE A 146 -6.87 3.65 -26.84
C ILE A 146 -6.80 4.90 -25.95
N LYS A 147 -7.72 5.06 -25.00
CA LYS A 147 -7.75 6.18 -24.05
C LYS A 147 -6.45 6.23 -23.23
N TRP A 148 -5.96 5.06 -22.80
CA TRP A 148 -4.70 4.93 -22.08
C TRP A 148 -3.47 5.30 -22.92
N ILE A 149 -3.42 4.86 -24.18
CA ILE A 149 -2.34 5.21 -25.13
C ILE A 149 -2.37 6.71 -25.45
N LYS A 150 -3.55 7.29 -25.65
CA LYS A 150 -3.74 8.72 -25.98
C LYS A 150 -3.30 9.68 -24.87
N LYS A 151 -3.25 9.24 -23.61
CA LYS A 151 -2.77 10.07 -22.49
C LYS A 151 -1.29 10.39 -22.63
N ASP A 152 -0.49 9.46 -23.16
CA ASP A 152 0.97 9.62 -23.29
C ASP A 152 1.51 8.95 -24.56
N PRO A 153 1.19 9.50 -25.76
CA PRO A 153 1.50 8.85 -27.03
C PRO A 153 3.01 8.67 -27.26
N SER A 154 3.85 9.53 -26.68
CA SER A 154 5.30 9.51 -26.79
C SER A 154 5.95 8.27 -26.16
N VAL A 155 5.39 7.79 -25.04
CA VAL A 155 5.90 6.65 -24.26
C VAL A 155 5.12 5.37 -24.58
N ARG A 156 3.84 5.51 -24.96
CA ARG A 156 2.88 4.40 -25.05
C ARG A 156 2.56 3.93 -26.48
N ALA A 157 3.09 4.58 -27.52
CA ALA A 157 2.91 4.15 -28.92
C ALA A 157 3.62 2.83 -29.28
N GLN A 158 4.48 2.28 -28.40
CA GLN A 158 5.13 0.98 -28.59
C GLN A 158 4.39 -0.18 -27.90
N VAL A 159 3.08 -0.06 -27.71
CA VAL A 159 2.23 -1.17 -27.23
C VAL A 159 1.86 -2.00 -28.44
N ARG A 160 2.66 -3.04 -28.70
CA ARG A 160 2.30 -4.11 -29.62
C ARG A 160 1.54 -5.15 -28.80
N ILE A 161 0.23 -5.14 -28.93
CA ILE A 161 -0.69 -6.18 -28.44
C ILE A 161 -0.45 -7.43 -29.29
#